data_AF-A0A2M7VFZ6-F1
#
_entry.id   AF-A0A2M7VFZ6-F1
#
_cell.length_a   1.000
_cell.length_b   1.000
_cell.length_c   1.000
_cell.angle_alpha   90.00
_cell.angle_beta   90.00
_cell.angle_gamma   90.00
#
_symmetry.space_group_name_H-M   'P 1'
#
loop_
_entity.id
_entity.type
_entity.pdbx_description
1 polymer ?
#
loop_
_entity_poly.entity_id
_entity_poly.type
_entity_poly.pdbx_seq_one_letter_code
_entity_poly.pdbx_strand_id
1 'polypeptide(L)'
;MNKIQALKILLVLGALYYLVGAAVHFFGLTLFPFYVSGLYQPYYDTVIALAAIILVLLFLSTAKDPVKNIDSLDVIIISGIIAIVFSVGIIIKIDFVQLGGPEKKVQTIFEMIGLIFYVFALIYLRPKK
;
A
#
# COMPACT_ATOMS: atom_id res chain seq x y z
N MET A 1 -5.54 25.02 -2.14
CA MET A 1 -4.48 24.06 -2.53
C MET A 1 -4.67 23.69 -3.99
N ASN A 2 -3.65 23.79 -4.83
CA ASN A 2 -3.79 23.42 -6.24
C ASN A 2 -3.76 21.88 -6.42
N LYS A 3 -4.25 21.36 -7.56
CA LYS A 3 -4.32 19.92 -7.82
C LYS A 3 -2.97 19.21 -7.66
N ILE A 4 -1.89 19.86 -8.08
CA ILE A 4 -0.53 19.31 -7.98
C ILE A 4 -0.08 19.20 -6.52
N GLN A 5 -0.33 20.21 -5.69
CA GLN A 5 -0.04 20.16 -4.25
C GLN A 5 -0.84 19.05 -3.58
N ALA A 6 -2.13 18.89 -3.93
CA ALA A 6 -2.96 17.80 -3.42
C ALA A 6 -2.38 16.42 -3.79
N LEU A 7 -1.97 16.25 -5.05
CA LEU A 7 -1.33 15.03 -5.54
C LEU A 7 -0.01 14.74 -4.79
N LYS A 8 0.83 15.76 -4.58
CA LYS A 8 2.06 15.61 -3.81
C LYS A 8 1.80 15.14 -2.39
N ILE A 9 0.81 15.72 -1.71
CA ILE A 9 0.42 15.30 -0.36
C ILE A 9 -0.05 13.85 -0.36
N LEU A 10 -0.92 13.46 -1.30
CA LEU A 10 -1.36 12.06 -1.39
C LEU A 10 -0.19 11.10 -1.61
N LEU A 11 0.73 11.42 -2.50
CA LEU A 11 1.92 10.60 -2.74
C LEU A 11 2.81 10.51 -1.48
N VAL A 12 2.96 11.60 -0.73
CA VAL A 12 3.69 11.57 0.57
C VAL A 12 2.94 10.72 1.60
N LEU A 13 1.61 10.82 1.68
CA LEU A 13 0.81 9.98 2.57
C LEU A 13 0.88 8.51 2.19
N GLY A 14 0.88 8.17 0.90
CA GLY A 14 1.12 6.82 0.41
C GLY A 14 2.52 6.32 0.78
N ALA A 15 3.55 7.16 0.64
CA ALA A 15 4.90 6.83 1.09
C ALA A 15 4.94 6.55 2.61
N LEU A 16 4.27 7.38 3.43
CA LEU A 16 4.20 7.18 4.86
C LEU A 16 3.47 5.88 5.23
N TYR A 17 2.38 5.54 4.52
CA TYR A 17 1.67 4.27 4.71
C TYR A 17 2.60 3.07 4.47
N TYR A 18 3.35 3.05 3.36
CA TYR A 18 4.30 1.97 3.09
C TYR A 18 5.47 1.95 4.06
N LEU A 19 5.93 3.12 4.54
CA LEU A 19 7.00 3.19 5.53
C LEU A 19 6.58 2.58 6.87
N VAL A 20 5.36 2.89 7.33
CA VAL A 20 4.78 2.28 8.53
C VAL A 20 4.60 0.78 8.33
N GLY A 21 4.08 0.36 7.17
CA GLY A 21 3.96 -1.05 6.81
C GLY A 21 5.30 -1.78 6.84
N ALA A 22 6.37 -1.19 6.29
CA ALA A 22 7.71 -1.75 6.33
C ALA A 22 8.22 -1.94 7.77
N ALA A 23 8.03 -0.93 8.62
CA ALA A 23 8.40 -1.00 10.03
C ALA A 23 7.61 -2.10 10.77
N VAL A 24 6.30 -2.22 10.49
CA VAL A 24 5.43 -3.23 11.09
C VAL A 24 5.80 -4.64 10.63
N HIS A 25 6.12 -4.86 9.35
CA HIS A 25 6.54 -6.19 8.88
C HIS A 25 7.93 -6.56 9.38
N PHE A 26 8.88 -5.63 9.44
CA PHE A 26 10.23 -5.93 9.89
C PHE A 26 10.33 -6.09 11.41
N PHE A 27 9.63 -5.25 12.17
CA PHE A 27 9.69 -5.21 13.63
C PHE A 27 8.43 -5.75 14.32
N GLY A 28 7.50 -6.36 13.57
CA GLY A 28 6.15 -6.73 14.03
C GLY A 28 6.13 -7.44 15.37
N LEU A 29 6.88 -8.52 15.49
CA LEU A 29 6.97 -9.30 16.72
C LEU A 29 7.81 -8.65 17.83
N THR A 30 8.66 -7.66 17.48
CA THR A 30 9.60 -7.03 18.42
C THR A 30 9.03 -5.76 19.04
N LEU A 31 8.24 -5.00 18.29
CA LEU A 31 7.68 -3.70 18.70
C LEU A 31 6.17 -3.74 18.94
N PHE A 32 5.43 -4.71 18.38
CA PHE A 32 3.97 -4.73 18.42
C PHE A 32 3.43 -6.06 19.01
N PRO A 33 3.19 -6.15 20.33
CA PRO A 33 2.77 -7.39 20.98
C PRO A 33 1.38 -7.90 20.55
N PHE A 34 0.61 -7.09 19.81
CA PHE A 34 -0.67 -7.47 19.19
C PHE A 34 -0.52 -8.01 17.76
N TYR A 35 0.71 -8.22 17.28
CA TYR A 35 0.97 -8.82 15.97
C TYR A 35 0.70 -10.32 16.01
N VAL A 36 -0.10 -10.82 15.07
CA VAL A 36 -0.54 -12.23 15.04
C VAL A 36 0.63 -13.13 14.63
N SER A 37 1.30 -13.73 15.61
CA SER A 37 2.52 -14.52 15.40
C SER A 37 2.34 -15.74 14.49
N GLY A 38 1.14 -16.32 14.43
CA GLY A 38 0.82 -17.42 13.52
C GLY A 38 0.87 -17.08 12.03
N LEU A 39 0.78 -15.79 11.68
CA LEU A 39 0.86 -15.29 10.30
C LEU A 39 2.23 -14.69 9.97
N TYR A 40 3.10 -14.51 10.97
CA TYR A 40 4.43 -13.97 10.77
C TYR A 40 5.39 -15.05 10.24
N GLN A 41 6.14 -14.68 9.22
CA GLN A 41 7.16 -15.52 8.62
C GLN A 41 8.40 -14.66 8.36
N PRO A 42 9.48 -14.78 9.16
CA PRO A 42 10.59 -13.82 9.17
C PRO A 42 11.16 -13.51 7.78
N TYR A 43 11.31 -14.54 6.95
CA TYR A 43 11.80 -14.37 5.58
C TYR A 43 10.81 -13.58 4.70
N TYR A 44 9.54 -13.97 4.67
CA TYR A 44 8.54 -13.32 3.82
C TYR A 44 8.24 -11.89 4.29
N ASP A 45 8.14 -11.66 5.60
CA ASP A 45 7.94 -10.32 6.17
C ASP A 45 9.13 -9.38 5.88
N THR A 46 10.37 -9.90 5.86
CA THR A 46 11.54 -9.10 5.46
C THR A 46 11.49 -8.70 3.99
N VAL A 47 11.05 -9.62 3.11
CA VAL A 47 10.86 -9.32 1.68
C VAL A 47 9.76 -8.27 1.48
N ILE A 48 8.66 -8.37 2.23
CA ILE A 48 7.58 -7.38 2.21
C ILE A 48 8.09 -6.01 2.66
N ALA A 49 8.86 -5.96 3.75
CA ALA A 49 9.45 -4.72 4.24
C ALA A 49 10.38 -4.08 3.21
N LEU A 50 11.23 -4.86 2.54
CA LEU A 50 12.11 -4.38 1.47
C LEU A 50 11.30 -3.81 0.29
N ALA A 51 10.29 -4.54 -0.17
CA ALA A 51 9.41 -4.10 -1.25
C ALA A 51 8.68 -2.79 -0.88
N ALA A 52 8.21 -2.68 0.36
CA ALA A 52 7.57 -1.48 0.87
C ALA A 52 8.53 -0.28 0.86
N ILE A 53 9.79 -0.43 1.28
CA ILE A 53 10.79 0.65 1.21
C ILE A 53 11.05 1.09 -0.24
N ILE A 54 11.13 0.16 -1.19
CA ILE A 54 11.26 0.51 -2.63
C ILE A 54 10.06 1.35 -3.08
N LEU A 55 8.85 0.99 -2.65
CA LEU A 55 7.64 1.78 -2.93
C LEU A 55 7.68 3.17 -2.27
N VAL A 56 8.18 3.29 -1.03
CA VAL A 56 8.39 4.61 -0.40
C VAL A 56 9.25 5.52 -1.28
N LEU A 57 10.37 5.00 -1.80
CA LEU A 57 11.28 5.76 -2.67
C LEU A 57 10.61 6.13 -3.99
N LEU A 58 9.81 5.23 -4.58
CA LEU A 58 9.04 5.50 -5.80
C LEU A 58 8.00 6.61 -5.58
N PHE A 59 7.25 6.56 -4.48
CA PHE A 59 6.23 7.56 -4.16
C PHE A 59 6.88 8.93 -3.89
N LEU A 60 7.96 8.99 -3.10
CA LEU A 60 8.65 10.25 -2.80
C LEU A 60 9.33 10.86 -4.03
N SER A 61 9.94 10.03 -4.89
CA SER A 61 10.54 10.51 -6.14
C SER A 61 9.48 11.09 -7.09
N THR A 62 8.32 10.42 -7.19
CA THR A 62 7.16 10.93 -7.95
C THR A 62 6.61 12.21 -7.32
N ALA A 63 6.50 12.29 -5.99
CA ALA A 63 5.99 13.46 -5.27
C ALA A 63 6.86 14.72 -5.45
N LYS A 64 8.17 14.57 -5.66
CA LYS A 64 9.06 15.71 -5.89
C LYS A 64 8.62 16.54 -7.10
N ASP A 65 8.31 15.86 -8.20
CA ASP A 65 7.79 16.47 -9.43
C ASP A 65 6.87 15.50 -10.20
N PRO A 66 5.55 15.49 -9.89
CA PRO A 66 4.61 14.56 -10.52
C PRO A 66 4.35 14.83 -12.00
N VAL A 67 4.64 16.03 -12.47
CA VAL A 67 4.46 16.39 -13.89
C VAL A 67 5.60 15.82 -14.71
N LYS A 68 6.84 15.97 -14.23
CA LYS A 68 8.01 15.36 -14.86
C LYS A 68 8.02 13.84 -14.75
N ASN A 69 7.56 13.29 -13.62
CA ASN A 69 7.57 11.85 -13.33
C ASN A 69 6.21 11.19 -13.60
N ILE A 70 5.54 11.57 -14.70
CA ILE A 70 4.20 11.06 -15.03
C ILE A 70 4.17 9.55 -15.23
N ASP A 71 5.23 8.97 -15.80
CA ASP A 71 5.32 7.52 -16.02
C ASP A 71 5.40 6.76 -14.68
N SER A 72 6.13 7.31 -13.70
CA SER A 72 6.17 6.75 -12.34
C SER A 72 4.81 6.84 -11.65
N LEU A 73 4.07 7.93 -11.85
CA LEU A 73 2.70 8.05 -11.35
C LEU A 73 1.78 7.00 -11.99
N ASP A 74 1.92 6.77 -13.29
CA ASP A 74 1.14 5.75 -14.00
C ASP A 74 1.46 4.34 -13.50
N VAL A 75 2.74 4.04 -13.21
CA VAL A 75 3.14 2.78 -12.57
C VAL A 75 2.47 2.63 -11.20
N ILE A 76 2.49 3.66 -10.35
CA ILE A 76 1.83 3.62 -9.03
C ILE A 76 0.33 3.32 -9.17
N ILE A 77 -0.35 4.00 -10.11
CA ILE A 77 -1.79 3.80 -10.36
C ILE A 77 -2.07 2.37 -10.84
N ILE A 78 -1.31 1.88 -11.83
CA ILE A 78 -1.48 0.52 -12.38
C ILE A 78 -1.21 -0.54 -11.32
N SER A 79 -0.13 -0.40 -10.54
CA SER A 79 0.17 -1.30 -9.42
C SER A 79 -0.94 -1.29 -8.37
N GLY A 80 -1.53 -0.13 -8.07
CA GLY A 80 -2.69 -0.02 -7.18
C GLY A 80 -3.91 -0.78 -7.72
N ILE A 81 -4.22 -0.65 -9.02
CA ILE A 81 -5.31 -1.41 -9.66
C ILE A 81 -5.06 -2.93 -9.59
N ILE A 82 -3.84 -3.37 -9.89
CA ILE A 82 -3.44 -4.78 -9.80
C ILE A 82 -3.59 -5.28 -8.35
N ALA A 83 -3.15 -4.50 -7.36
CA ALA A 83 -3.29 -4.85 -5.95
C ALA A 83 -4.76 -4.94 -5.49
N ILE A 84 -5.67 -4.12 -6.05
CA ILE A 84 -7.12 -4.26 -5.81
C ILE A 84 -7.62 -5.61 -6.33
N VAL A 85 -7.22 -6.03 -7.54
CA VAL A 85 -7.61 -7.33 -8.10
C VAL A 85 -7.10 -8.49 -7.23
N PHE A 86 -5.84 -8.42 -6.77
CA PHE A 86 -5.31 -9.40 -5.83
C PHE A 86 -6.05 -9.41 -4.50
N SER A 87 -6.43 -8.25 -3.97
CA SER A 87 -7.20 -8.15 -2.73
C SER A 87 -8.56 -8.85 -2.84
N VAL A 88 -9.26 -8.65 -3.97
CA VAL A 88 -10.51 -9.39 -4.27
C VAL A 88 -10.24 -10.90 -4.33
N GLY A 89 -9.17 -11.31 -5.01
CA GLY A 89 -8.76 -12.71 -5.09
C GLY A 89 -8.51 -13.32 -3.70
N ILE A 90 -7.78 -12.62 -2.83
CA ILE A 90 -7.51 -13.02 -1.46
C ILE A 90 -8.81 -13.17 -0.66
N ILE A 91 -9.70 -12.18 -0.70
CA ILE A 91 -10.97 -12.18 0.05
C ILE A 91 -11.86 -13.38 -0.33
N ILE A 92 -11.84 -13.78 -1.61
CA ILE A 92 -12.66 -14.87 -2.14
C ILE A 92 -12.02 -16.23 -1.92
N LYS A 93 -10.69 -16.34 -2.08
CA LYS A 93 -9.99 -17.64 -2.15
C LYS A 93 -9.39 -18.10 -0.83
N ILE A 94 -9.09 -17.19 0.09
CA ILE A 94 -8.42 -17.55 1.35
C ILE A 94 -9.45 -17.80 2.44
N ASP A 95 -9.36 -18.97 3.08
CA ASP A 95 -10.10 -19.27 4.30
C ASP A 95 -9.35 -18.71 5.51
N PHE A 96 -9.68 -17.46 5.85
CA PHE A 96 -9.10 -16.75 7.00
C PHE A 96 -9.44 -17.39 8.35
N VAL A 97 -10.55 -18.13 8.45
CA VAL A 97 -10.94 -18.83 9.69
C VAL A 97 -9.99 -20.00 9.91
N GLN A 98 -9.73 -20.79 8.86
CA GLN A 98 -8.81 -21.91 8.91
C GLN A 98 -7.37 -21.49 9.24
N LEU A 99 -6.97 -20.29 8.81
CA LEU A 99 -5.64 -19.71 9.11
C LEU A 99 -5.55 -19.06 10.50
N GLY A 100 -6.62 -19.10 11.30
CA GLY A 100 -6.62 -18.54 12.66
C GLY A 100 -6.64 -17.01 12.73
N GLY A 101 -7.03 -16.33 11.65
CA GLY A 101 -7.10 -14.87 11.58
C GLY A 101 -8.38 -14.37 10.89
N PRO A 102 -9.58 -14.71 11.37
CA PRO A 102 -10.85 -14.33 10.74
C PRO A 102 -11.03 -12.82 10.58
N GLU A 103 -10.49 -12.03 11.50
CA GLU A 103 -10.49 -10.56 11.46
C GLU A 103 -9.71 -9.99 10.28
N LYS A 104 -8.74 -10.74 9.75
CA LYS A 104 -7.93 -10.33 8.59
C LYS A 104 -8.76 -10.22 7.32
N LYS A 105 -9.83 -11.00 7.18
CA LYS A 105 -10.77 -10.83 6.06
C LYS A 105 -11.37 -9.43 6.04
N VAL A 106 -11.83 -8.96 7.20
CA VAL A 106 -12.42 -7.63 7.36
C VAL A 106 -11.35 -6.56 7.15
N GLN A 107 -10.15 -6.75 7.71
CA GLN A 107 -9.00 -5.85 7.48
C GLN A 107 -8.69 -5.72 5.98
N THR A 108 -8.56 -6.82 5.24
CA THR A 108 -8.28 -6.81 3.79
C THR A 108 -9.39 -6.10 3.00
N ILE A 109 -10.66 -6.24 3.39
CA ILE A 109 -11.77 -5.51 2.76
C ILE A 109 -11.61 -4.00 2.96
N PHE A 110 -11.33 -3.55 4.19
CA PHE A 110 -11.16 -2.13 4.47
C PHE A 110 -9.93 -1.54 3.78
N GLU A 111 -8.81 -2.25 3.77
CA GLU A 111 -7.59 -1.85 3.04
C GLU A 111 -7.85 -1.77 1.54
N MET A 112 -8.56 -2.73 0.96
CA MET A 112 -8.96 -2.72 -0.45
C MET A 112 -9.83 -1.51 -0.80
N ILE A 113 -10.85 -1.21 0.01
CA ILE A 113 -11.72 -0.04 -0.19
C ILE A 113 -10.91 1.25 -0.09
N GLY A 114 -10.02 1.36 0.91
CA GLY A 114 -9.11 2.49 1.06
C GLY A 114 -8.21 2.67 -0.16
N LEU A 115 -7.65 1.57 -0.69
CA LEU A 115 -6.83 1.57 -1.89
C LEU A 115 -7.63 2.00 -3.14
N ILE A 116 -8.88 1.56 -3.29
CA ILE A 116 -9.77 2.02 -4.37
C ILE A 116 -9.91 3.54 -4.32
N PHE A 117 -10.28 4.11 -3.16
CA PHE A 117 -10.41 5.56 -3.02
C PHE A 117 -9.10 6.29 -3.29
N TYR A 118 -7.99 5.76 -2.81
CA TYR A 118 -6.66 6.32 -3.03
C TYR A 118 -6.29 6.35 -4.52
N VAL A 119 -6.48 5.23 -5.23
CA VAL A 119 -6.22 5.13 -6.68
C VAL A 119 -7.13 6.07 -7.47
N PHE A 120 -8.42 6.14 -7.16
CA PHE A 120 -9.34 7.09 -7.79
C PHE A 120 -8.89 8.55 -7.58
N ALA A 121 -8.44 8.89 -6.37
CA ALA A 121 -7.92 10.21 -6.07
C ALA A 121 -6.65 10.53 -6.90
N LEU A 122 -5.73 9.58 -7.04
CA LEU A 122 -4.55 9.74 -7.90
C LEU A 122 -4.93 9.95 -9.37
N ILE A 123 -5.86 9.17 -9.91
CA ILE A 123 -6.35 9.32 -11.29
C ILE A 123 -7.00 10.69 -11.49
N TYR A 124 -7.83 11.13 -10.54
CA TYR A 124 -8.52 12.41 -10.62
C TYR A 124 -7.56 13.62 -10.57
N LEU A 125 -6.50 13.51 -9.78
CA LEU A 125 -5.49 14.56 -9.59
C LEU A 125 -4.33 14.47 -10.58
N ARG A 126 -4.27 13.42 -11.40
CA ARG A 126 -3.26 13.21 -12.44
C ARG A 126 -3.14 14.44 -13.34
N PRO A 127 -1.93 14.97 -13.58
CA PRO A 127 -1.73 16.07 -14.52
C PRO A 127 -2.17 15.65 -15.92
N LYS A 128 -2.90 16.51 -16.62
CA LYS A 128 -3.15 16.35 -18.06
C LYS A 128 -1.99 17.00 -18.81
N LYS A 129 -1.54 16.35 -19.89
CA LYS A 129 -0.63 16.98 -20.86
C LYS A 129 -1.32 18.16 -21.53
#